data_AF-A0A1L9P6T4-F1
#
_entry.id   AF-A0A1L9P6T4-F1
#
_cell.length_a   1.000
_cell.length_b   1.000
_cell.length_c   1.000
_cell.angle_alpha   90.00
_cell.angle_beta   90.00
_cell.angle_gamma   90.00
#
_symmetry.space_group_name_H-M   'P 1'
#
loop_
_entity.id
_entity.type
_entity.pdbx_description
1 polymer ?
#
loop_
_entity_poly.entity_id
_entity_poly.type
_entity_poly.pdbx_seq_one_letter_code
_entity_poly.pdbx_strand_id
1 'polypeptide(L)'
;MAPTTRNRKPARRKARKIQHRPRRKNRVEKRSAPSSPQLKIAKSRPRTLSKQALFKKSELTAVNHKPKAAESKGSPRMVKYQLATQWPSSEPFEKNCLQRDPLPADYVFVPRGDVYVTRNCRSKTKESQRLVYKVYDNTGKRSQGIRVPADVYTTVLQSAQETAESRAGAVKLRDQKDLAQSRELLCKQFPLMPVGSLDVILHHAFLKGSGRVGRTTTTSDERKAILAVEAHIRHMHTPYEILLRQGKSRDDARKEVWEMVQAIRMAWAGQGHGVQPALLPVRSRTNSAE
;
A
#
# COMPACT_ATOMS: atom_id res chain seq x y z
N MET A 1 5.97 -73.18 72.57
CA MET A 1 5.39 -71.85 72.87
C MET A 1 4.38 -71.49 71.79
N ALA A 2 3.11 -71.43 72.17
CA ALA A 2 2.01 -70.84 71.42
C ALA A 2 1.27 -69.91 72.42
N PRO A 3 0.26 -69.13 72.02
CA PRO A 3 0.14 -68.23 70.87
C PRO A 3 -0.30 -66.83 71.34
N THR A 4 -0.13 -65.76 70.55
CA THR A 4 -1.03 -64.59 70.71
C THR A 4 -1.24 -63.84 69.40
N THR A 5 -2.38 -64.15 68.80
CA THR A 5 -3.06 -63.36 67.78
C THR A 5 -3.52 -62.03 68.37
N ARG A 6 -3.33 -60.91 67.65
CA ARG A 6 -4.04 -59.66 67.99
C ARG A 6 -4.90 -59.20 66.81
N ASN A 7 -6.18 -59.52 67.00
CA ASN A 7 -7.36 -59.15 66.26
C ASN A 7 -7.64 -57.63 66.39
N ARG A 8 -7.84 -56.91 65.28
CA ARG A 8 -8.58 -55.63 65.24
C ARG A 8 -9.27 -55.43 63.88
N LYS A 9 -10.61 -55.59 63.86
CA LYS A 9 -11.55 -54.95 62.93
C LYS A 9 -12.37 -53.90 63.72
N PRO A 10 -13.27 -53.10 63.12
CA PRO A 10 -13.05 -52.12 62.05
C PRO A 10 -13.56 -50.72 62.48
N ALA A 11 -12.92 -49.63 62.05
CA ALA A 11 -13.45 -48.28 62.29
C ALA A 11 -14.38 -47.83 61.15
N ARG A 12 -15.58 -47.42 61.56
CA ARG A 12 -16.77 -47.11 60.76
C ARG A 12 -16.69 -45.65 60.24
N ARG A 13 -16.86 -45.48 58.92
CA ARG A 13 -17.35 -44.32 58.14
C ARG A 13 -17.36 -42.92 58.80
N LYS A 14 -16.76 -41.94 58.11
CA LYS A 14 -17.47 -40.69 57.71
C LYS A 14 -17.03 -40.25 56.31
N ALA A 15 -18.00 -40.20 55.40
CA ALA A 15 -17.83 -39.74 54.02
C ALA A 15 -17.54 -38.23 54.00
N ARG A 16 -16.42 -37.83 53.38
CA ARG A 16 -16.20 -36.43 52.99
C ARG A 16 -16.81 -36.21 51.61
N LYS A 17 -17.84 -35.37 51.59
CA LYS A 17 -18.61 -34.94 50.42
C LYS A 17 -17.67 -34.19 49.46
N ILE A 18 -17.45 -34.76 48.28
CA ILE A 18 -16.75 -34.13 47.16
C ILE A 18 -17.62 -32.95 46.69
N GLN A 19 -17.15 -31.72 46.87
CA GLN A 19 -17.78 -30.56 46.25
C GLN A 19 -17.22 -30.38 44.83
N HIS A 20 -18.02 -30.75 43.84
CA HIS A 20 -17.77 -30.41 42.44
C HIS A 20 -17.83 -28.90 42.24
N ARG A 21 -16.70 -28.30 41.86
CA ARG A 21 -16.60 -26.93 41.38
C ARG A 21 -17.06 -26.90 39.91
N PRO A 22 -18.05 -26.08 39.51
CA PRO A 22 -18.52 -26.08 38.13
C PRO A 22 -17.46 -25.47 37.19
N ARG A 23 -17.19 -26.19 36.09
CA ARG A 23 -16.41 -25.75 34.93
C ARG A 23 -16.94 -24.39 34.45
N ARG A 24 -16.10 -23.36 34.51
CA ARG A 24 -16.32 -22.11 33.76
C ARG A 24 -16.35 -22.45 32.26
N LYS A 25 -17.52 -22.30 31.65
CA LYS A 25 -17.71 -22.28 30.19
C LYS A 25 -16.93 -21.09 29.63
N ASN A 26 -15.78 -21.34 29.01
CA ASN A 26 -15.16 -20.34 28.16
C ASN A 26 -15.96 -20.25 26.86
N ARG A 27 -16.63 -19.11 26.74
CA ARG A 27 -17.37 -18.61 25.59
C ARG A 27 -16.47 -18.63 24.36
N VAL A 28 -16.95 -19.29 23.31
CA VAL A 28 -16.37 -19.29 21.96
C VAL A 28 -16.35 -17.84 21.46
N GLU A 29 -15.19 -17.19 21.48
CA GLU A 29 -14.95 -16.01 20.66
C GLU A 29 -14.79 -16.47 19.21
N LYS A 30 -15.80 -16.20 18.38
CA LYS A 30 -15.70 -16.25 16.92
C LYS A 30 -14.65 -15.22 16.49
N ARG A 31 -13.40 -15.64 16.39
CA ARG A 31 -12.34 -14.87 15.73
C ARG A 31 -12.50 -15.07 14.22
N SER A 32 -12.93 -14.01 13.55
CA SER A 32 -12.90 -13.89 12.09
C SER A 32 -11.49 -14.19 11.58
N ALA A 33 -11.39 -15.07 10.58
CA ALA A 33 -10.14 -15.44 9.91
C ALA A 33 -9.40 -14.20 9.38
N PRO A 34 -8.06 -14.12 9.49
CA PRO A 34 -7.31 -13.16 8.72
C PRO A 34 -7.33 -13.58 7.24
N SER A 35 -8.05 -12.82 6.43
CA SER A 35 -8.14 -13.00 4.98
C SER A 35 -6.75 -13.05 4.34
N SER A 36 -6.42 -14.16 3.67
CA SER A 36 -5.21 -14.33 2.87
C SER A 36 -5.08 -13.24 1.79
N PRO A 37 -3.85 -12.77 1.43
CA PRO A 37 -3.67 -11.66 0.48
C PRO A 37 -3.91 -12.02 -1.00
N GLN A 38 -4.40 -13.21 -1.32
CA GLN A 38 -4.51 -13.71 -2.69
C GLN A 38 -5.76 -13.25 -3.46
N LEU A 39 -6.63 -12.42 -2.87
CA LEU A 39 -7.79 -11.87 -3.58
C LEU A 39 -7.89 -10.35 -3.40
N LYS A 40 -7.17 -9.59 -4.23
CA LYS A 40 -7.51 -8.20 -4.57
C LYS A 40 -7.16 -7.91 -6.03
N ILE A 41 -8.03 -8.35 -6.94
CA ILE A 41 -8.24 -7.71 -8.24
C ILE A 41 -9.56 -6.94 -8.14
N ALA A 42 -9.57 -5.75 -8.73
CA ALA A 42 -10.68 -4.81 -8.88
C ALA A 42 -11.22 -4.16 -7.59
N LYS A 43 -10.92 -2.86 -7.43
CA LYS A 43 -11.95 -1.80 -7.25
C LYS A 43 -11.27 -0.43 -7.28
N SER A 44 -11.56 0.28 -8.37
CA SER A 44 -11.43 1.72 -8.55
C SER A 44 -12.04 2.46 -7.36
N ARG A 45 -11.36 3.50 -6.87
CA ARG A 45 -11.90 4.44 -5.88
C ARG A 45 -12.42 5.68 -6.60
N PRO A 46 -13.71 6.03 -6.49
CA PRO A 46 -14.19 7.35 -6.84
C PRO A 46 -13.98 8.37 -5.71
N ARG A 47 -13.99 9.63 -6.14
CA ARG A 47 -13.84 10.89 -5.41
C ARG A 47 -15.01 11.16 -4.43
N THR A 48 -14.71 12.00 -3.44
CA THR A 48 -15.53 13.08 -2.79
C THR A 48 -16.93 12.78 -2.25
N LEU A 49 -17.27 13.45 -1.14
CA LEU A 49 -18.54 14.15 -0.77
C LEU A 49 -18.46 14.40 0.76
N SER A 50 -18.28 15.63 1.24
CA SER A 50 -19.24 16.73 1.43
C SER A 50 -20.13 16.59 2.69
N LYS A 51 -20.25 17.73 3.38
CA LYS A 51 -21.04 18.01 4.60
C LYS A 51 -22.52 17.63 4.46
N GLN A 52 -23.14 17.25 5.58
CA GLN A 52 -24.35 17.86 6.20
C GLN A 52 -24.84 16.93 7.33
N ALA A 53 -24.88 17.43 8.55
CA ALA A 53 -26.08 17.96 9.24
C ALA A 53 -26.72 16.90 10.13
N LEU A 54 -26.76 17.15 11.44
CA LEU A 54 -27.74 16.58 12.35
C LEU A 54 -27.90 17.53 13.55
N PHE A 55 -28.90 18.38 13.41
CA PHE A 55 -29.62 19.05 14.49
C PHE A 55 -30.23 17.99 15.42
N LYS A 56 -30.11 18.18 16.75
CA LYS A 56 -31.17 17.86 17.71
C LYS A 56 -31.21 18.91 18.82
N LYS A 57 -32.43 19.37 19.10
CA LYS A 57 -32.89 20.43 20.01
C LYS A 57 -33.09 19.92 21.45
N SER A 58 -33.32 20.90 22.34
CA SER A 58 -34.12 20.92 23.61
C SER A 58 -33.24 21.01 24.88
N GLU A 59 -33.44 21.87 25.88
CA GLU A 59 -34.56 22.73 26.37
C GLU A 59 -33.99 23.97 27.11
N LEU A 60 -34.50 25.19 26.86
CA LEU A 60 -35.33 26.06 27.75
C LEU A 60 -34.86 26.23 29.21
N THR A 61 -34.36 27.44 29.54
CA THR A 61 -34.90 28.28 30.62
C THR A 61 -34.61 29.75 30.32
N ALA A 62 -35.66 30.57 30.36
CA ALA A 62 -35.63 32.00 30.12
C ALA A 62 -35.32 32.77 31.41
N VAL A 63 -34.41 33.74 31.35
CA VAL A 63 -34.43 34.90 32.25
C VAL A 63 -34.06 36.14 31.44
N ASN A 64 -34.94 37.14 31.54
CA ASN A 64 -35.03 38.33 30.72
C ASN A 64 -34.32 39.49 31.42
N HIS A 65 -33.20 40.01 30.90
CA HIS A 65 -32.63 41.30 31.30
C HIS A 65 -32.25 42.13 30.07
N LYS A 66 -32.76 43.37 30.08
CA LYS A 66 -32.72 44.46 29.09
C LYS A 66 -31.27 44.83 28.67
N PRO A 67 -31.01 45.25 27.41
CA PRO A 67 -29.65 45.43 26.91
C PRO A 67 -29.05 46.75 27.39
N LYS A 68 -27.80 46.71 27.87
CA LYS A 68 -26.97 47.90 28.08
C LYS A 68 -26.02 48.01 26.89
N ALA A 69 -26.12 49.12 26.16
CA ALA A 69 -25.25 49.46 25.05
C ALA A 69 -23.78 49.48 25.51
N ALA A 70 -22.94 48.71 24.83
CA ALA A 70 -21.50 48.85 24.87
C ALA A 70 -21.00 48.76 23.42
N GLU A 71 -20.51 49.89 22.93
CA GLU A 71 -19.85 50.04 21.65
C GLU A 71 -18.71 49.03 21.52
N SER A 72 -18.86 48.00 20.69
CA SER A 72 -17.71 47.22 20.23
C SER A 72 -17.32 47.70 18.84
N LYS A 73 -16.40 48.67 18.79
CA LYS A 73 -15.56 48.90 17.61
C LYS A 73 -14.72 47.65 17.40
N GLY A 74 -15.19 46.77 16.53
CA GLY A 74 -14.52 45.50 16.21
C GLY A 74 -14.75 45.16 14.75
N SER A 75 -14.03 45.87 13.87
CA SER A 75 -13.96 45.55 12.44
C SER A 75 -13.66 44.05 12.25
N PRO A 76 -14.35 43.30 11.37
CA PRO A 76 -14.09 41.87 11.20
C PRO A 76 -12.63 41.66 10.78
N ARG A 77 -11.89 40.90 11.61
CA ARG A 77 -10.47 40.57 11.44
C ARG A 77 -10.17 40.06 10.03
N MET A 78 -9.79 40.99 9.15
CA MET A 78 -9.32 40.74 7.78
C MET A 78 -7.80 40.48 7.71
N VAL A 79 -7.17 40.01 8.80
CA VAL A 79 -5.71 40.20 9.04
C VAL A 79 -4.88 38.91 9.11
N LYS A 80 -5.41 37.70 8.81
CA LYS A 80 -4.59 36.47 8.86
C LYS A 80 -4.44 35.69 7.57
N TYR A 81 -5.07 36.15 6.50
CA TYR A 81 -5.09 35.44 5.22
C TYR A 81 -4.21 36.08 4.13
N GLN A 82 -3.66 37.27 4.37
CA GLN A 82 -2.77 37.95 3.42
C GLN A 82 -1.34 37.39 3.43
N LEU A 83 -0.93 36.71 4.50
CA LEU A 83 0.46 36.24 4.65
C LEU A 83 0.79 35.02 3.78
N ALA A 84 -0.21 34.26 3.32
CA ALA A 84 0.00 33.10 2.47
C ALA A 84 0.21 33.46 0.98
N THR A 85 -0.05 34.71 0.58
CA THR A 85 0.02 35.17 -0.81
C THR A 85 1.41 35.70 -1.20
N GLN A 86 2.36 35.74 -0.26
CA GLN A 86 3.65 36.45 -0.43
C GLN A 86 4.89 35.54 -0.32
N TRP A 87 4.80 34.26 -0.65
CA TRP A 87 6.04 33.52 -0.93
C TRP A 87 6.42 33.72 -2.39
N PRO A 88 7.43 34.55 -2.71
CA PRO A 88 7.94 34.66 -4.06
C PRO A 88 8.40 33.26 -4.50
N SER A 89 7.96 32.84 -5.68
CA SER A 89 8.50 31.63 -6.28
C SER A 89 9.97 31.89 -6.55
N SER A 90 10.84 30.94 -6.22
CA SER A 90 12.28 31.02 -6.49
C SER A 90 12.63 30.88 -7.98
N GLU A 91 11.62 30.79 -8.84
CA GLU A 91 11.72 30.44 -10.26
C GLU A 91 11.32 31.64 -11.11
N PRO A 92 12.09 31.97 -12.17
CA PRO A 92 11.71 33.02 -13.09
C PRO A 92 10.37 32.68 -13.76
N PHE A 93 9.56 33.72 -13.95
CA PHE A 93 8.22 33.64 -14.52
C PHE A 93 7.21 32.77 -13.74
N GLU A 94 7.39 32.60 -12.42
CA GLU A 94 6.43 31.89 -11.58
C GLU A 94 5.93 32.74 -10.41
N LYS A 95 4.63 32.63 -10.11
CA LYS A 95 4.01 33.29 -8.96
C LYS A 95 3.08 32.34 -8.22
N ASN A 96 3.07 32.39 -6.90
CA ASN A 96 2.12 31.62 -6.11
C ASN A 96 0.81 32.41 -5.96
N CYS A 97 -0.32 31.71 -6.05
CA CYS A 97 -1.65 32.28 -5.82
C CYS A 97 -2.55 31.27 -5.08
N LEU A 98 -3.55 31.79 -4.41
CA LEU A 98 -4.60 31.00 -3.76
C LEU A 98 -5.76 30.78 -4.72
N GLN A 99 -6.51 29.71 -4.51
CA GLN A 99 -7.67 29.36 -5.34
C GLN A 99 -8.71 30.49 -5.41
N ARG A 100 -8.93 31.23 -4.31
CA ARG A 100 -9.83 32.40 -4.24
C ARG A 100 -9.33 33.64 -4.99
N ASP A 101 -8.03 33.72 -5.32
CA ASP A 101 -7.49 34.90 -5.97
C ASP A 101 -8.08 35.00 -7.39
N PRO A 102 -8.41 36.20 -7.89
CA PRO A 102 -9.03 36.35 -9.20
C PRO A 102 -8.15 35.75 -10.29
N LEU A 103 -8.79 35.12 -11.28
CA LEU A 103 -8.12 34.58 -12.45
C LEU A 103 -7.78 35.76 -13.38
N PRO A 104 -6.50 35.94 -13.78
CA PRO A 104 -6.15 36.96 -14.76
C PRO A 104 -6.90 36.77 -16.08
N ALA A 105 -7.15 37.87 -16.81
CA ALA A 105 -7.71 37.80 -18.16
C ALA A 105 -6.82 36.92 -19.06
N ASP A 106 -7.44 36.11 -19.90
CA ASP A 106 -6.80 35.13 -20.81
C ASP A 106 -6.07 33.96 -20.15
N TYR A 107 -6.27 33.71 -18.85
CA TYR A 107 -5.72 32.56 -18.15
C TYR A 107 -6.78 31.49 -17.87
N VAL A 108 -6.36 30.23 -17.92
CA VAL A 108 -7.18 29.06 -17.61
C VAL A 108 -6.53 28.29 -16.47
N PHE A 109 -7.36 27.73 -15.58
CA PHE A 109 -6.92 26.85 -14.51
C PHE A 109 -6.75 25.41 -15.01
N VAL A 110 -5.55 24.87 -14.86
CA VAL A 110 -5.19 23.48 -15.17
C VAL A 110 -5.06 22.70 -13.85
N PRO A 111 -5.92 21.70 -13.60
CA PRO A 111 -5.85 20.92 -12.37
C PRO A 111 -4.60 20.04 -12.35
N ARG A 112 -4.12 19.74 -11.14
CA ARG A 112 -3.09 18.73 -10.94
C ARG A 112 -3.60 17.35 -11.35
N GLY A 113 -2.77 16.59 -12.08
CA GLY A 113 -3.01 15.17 -12.35
C GLY A 113 -2.31 14.70 -13.61
N ASP A 114 -2.55 15.38 -14.72
CA ASP A 114 -1.85 15.10 -15.97
C ASP A 114 -0.47 15.75 -15.97
N VAL A 115 0.55 14.92 -15.77
CA VAL A 115 1.95 15.36 -15.73
C VAL A 115 2.39 15.93 -17.06
N TYR A 116 1.93 15.39 -18.19
CA TYR A 116 2.29 15.88 -19.52
C TYR A 116 1.72 17.29 -19.71
N VAL A 117 0.42 17.47 -19.45
CA VAL A 117 -0.26 18.75 -19.65
C VAL A 117 0.30 19.82 -18.72
N THR A 118 0.40 19.53 -17.42
CA THR A 118 0.90 20.51 -16.43
C THR A 118 2.37 20.89 -16.67
N ARG A 119 3.23 19.94 -17.04
CA ARG A 119 4.64 20.20 -17.35
C ARG A 119 4.80 21.03 -18.62
N ASN A 120 4.13 20.64 -19.72
CA ASN A 120 4.25 21.34 -20.99
C ASN A 120 3.62 22.73 -20.94
N CYS A 121 2.48 22.89 -20.26
CA CYS A 121 1.90 24.22 -20.02
C CYS A 121 2.87 25.12 -19.26
N ARG A 122 3.51 24.60 -18.20
CA ARG A 122 4.51 25.34 -17.43
C ARG A 122 5.73 25.71 -18.27
N SER A 123 6.25 24.80 -19.11
CA SER A 123 7.40 25.06 -20.00
C SER A 123 7.06 26.10 -21.07
N LYS A 124 6.02 25.85 -21.87
CA LYS A 124 5.62 26.73 -22.98
C LYS A 124 5.26 28.13 -22.51
N THR A 125 4.60 28.26 -21.34
CA THR A 125 4.29 29.58 -20.78
C THR A 125 5.56 30.37 -20.43
N LYS A 126 6.59 29.70 -19.90
CA LYS A 126 7.90 30.32 -19.62
C LYS A 126 8.66 30.67 -20.88
N GLU A 127 8.62 29.80 -21.90
CA GLU A 127 9.21 30.05 -23.22
C GLU A 127 8.59 31.30 -23.87
N SER A 128 7.28 31.51 -23.68
CA SER A 128 6.58 32.74 -24.10
C SER A 128 6.82 33.95 -23.17
N GLN A 129 7.72 33.85 -22.19
CA GLN A 129 8.04 34.90 -21.20
C GLN A 129 6.81 35.39 -20.40
N ARG A 130 5.79 34.54 -20.22
CA ARG A 130 4.56 34.83 -19.46
C ARG A 130 4.61 34.17 -18.09
N LEU A 131 3.83 34.69 -17.13
CA LEU A 131 3.79 34.18 -15.76
C LEU A 131 3.01 32.88 -15.66
N VAL A 132 3.54 31.89 -14.94
CA VAL A 132 2.79 30.71 -14.49
C VAL A 132 2.35 30.92 -13.05
N TYR A 133 1.05 30.80 -12.77
CA TYR A 133 0.57 30.89 -11.40
C TYR A 133 0.40 29.51 -10.79
N LYS A 134 1.18 29.18 -9.75
CA LYS A 134 0.95 27.96 -8.96
C LYS A 134 -0.22 28.18 -8.02
N VAL A 135 -1.27 27.40 -8.18
CA VAL A 135 -2.50 27.53 -7.37
C VAL A 135 -2.42 26.62 -6.17
N TYR A 136 -2.63 27.20 -5.00
CA TYR A 136 -2.78 26.48 -3.74
C TYR A 136 -4.22 26.56 -3.24
N ASP A 137 -4.59 25.64 -2.36
CA ASP A 137 -5.84 25.69 -1.59
C ASP A 137 -5.97 27.04 -0.85
N ASN A 138 -7.18 27.43 -0.45
CA ASN A 138 -7.42 28.66 0.32
C ASN A 138 -6.66 28.70 1.66
N THR A 139 -6.20 27.54 2.12
CA THR A 139 -5.36 27.39 3.32
C THR A 139 -3.84 27.47 3.01
N GLY A 140 -3.44 27.46 1.74
CA GLY A 140 -2.03 27.47 1.29
C GLY A 140 -1.29 26.13 1.42
N LYS A 141 -1.92 25.10 2.00
CA LYS A 141 -1.24 23.83 2.36
C LYS A 141 -1.05 22.84 1.22
N ARG A 142 -1.88 22.91 0.18
CA ARG A 142 -1.91 21.91 -0.91
C ARG A 142 -1.92 22.61 -2.25
N SER A 143 -1.04 22.20 -3.16
CA SER A 143 -1.09 22.63 -4.56
C SER A 143 -2.25 21.94 -5.28
N GLN A 144 -3.12 22.76 -5.88
CA GLN A 144 -4.31 22.32 -6.62
C GLN A 144 -4.03 22.20 -8.13
N GLY A 145 -3.09 22.99 -8.64
CA GLY A 145 -2.79 23.04 -10.08
C GLY A 145 -2.00 24.28 -10.46
N ILE A 146 -2.09 24.67 -11.73
CA ILE A 146 -1.45 25.86 -12.29
C ILE A 146 -2.47 26.70 -13.08
N ARG A 147 -2.30 28.02 -13.14
CA ARG A 147 -2.99 28.87 -14.12
C ARG A 147 -1.98 29.28 -15.17
N VAL A 148 -2.38 29.11 -16.43
CA VAL A 148 -1.57 29.37 -17.61
C VAL A 148 -2.43 30.08 -18.67
N PRO A 149 -1.82 30.79 -19.63
CA PRO A 149 -2.54 31.37 -20.75
C PRO A 149 -3.39 30.34 -21.52
N ALA A 150 -4.57 30.76 -21.97
CA ALA A 150 -5.55 29.90 -22.63
C ALA A 150 -5.03 29.29 -23.95
N ASP A 151 -4.29 30.09 -24.73
CA ASP A 151 -3.62 29.70 -25.98
C ASP A 151 -2.56 28.62 -25.78
N VAL A 152 -1.78 28.73 -24.70
CA VAL A 152 -0.79 27.70 -24.33
C VAL A 152 -1.50 26.39 -23.98
N TYR A 153 -2.59 26.47 -23.21
CA TYR A 153 -3.35 25.29 -22.80
C TYR A 153 -3.95 24.53 -23.98
N THR A 154 -4.60 25.23 -24.92
CA THR A 154 -5.19 24.61 -26.12
C THR A 154 -4.12 23.93 -26.98
N THR A 155 -3.00 24.61 -27.21
CA THR A 155 -1.86 24.06 -27.97
C THR A 155 -1.30 22.81 -27.29
N VAL A 156 -1.19 22.80 -25.96
CA VAL A 156 -0.70 21.63 -25.21
C VAL A 156 -1.69 20.47 -25.25
N LEU A 157 -3.00 20.74 -25.23
CA LEU A 157 -4.01 19.68 -25.36
C LEU A 157 -3.97 19.03 -26.74
N GLN A 158 -3.82 19.82 -27.81
CA GLN A 158 -3.64 19.30 -29.17
C GLN A 158 -2.38 18.43 -29.26
N SER A 159 -1.23 18.94 -28.81
CA SER A 159 0.01 18.13 -28.77
C SER A 159 -0.12 16.89 -27.88
N ALA A 160 -0.89 16.95 -26.79
CA ALA A 160 -1.13 15.80 -25.91
C ALA A 160 -1.92 14.71 -26.64
N GLN A 161 -2.96 15.09 -27.40
CA GLN A 161 -3.77 14.19 -28.20
C GLN A 161 -2.94 13.55 -29.32
N GLU A 162 -2.23 14.36 -30.10
CA GLU A 162 -1.40 13.92 -31.23
C GLU A 162 -0.31 12.94 -30.80
N THR A 163 0.34 13.20 -29.66
CA THR A 163 1.43 12.36 -29.16
C THR A 163 0.97 11.23 -28.23
N ALA A 164 -0.33 11.10 -27.94
CA ALA A 164 -0.84 10.16 -26.95
C ALA A 164 -0.44 8.71 -27.28
N GLU A 165 -0.67 8.29 -28.52
CA GLU A 165 -0.39 6.93 -28.96
C GLU A 165 1.12 6.64 -28.99
N SER A 166 1.91 7.56 -29.55
CA SER A 166 3.36 7.44 -29.57
C SER A 166 3.96 7.34 -28.17
N ARG A 167 3.48 8.17 -27.22
CA ARG A 167 3.91 8.10 -25.81
C ARG A 167 3.50 6.78 -25.16
N ALA A 168 2.28 6.30 -25.39
CA ALA A 168 1.81 5.03 -24.87
C ALA A 168 2.64 3.86 -25.44
N GLY A 169 2.95 3.89 -26.74
CA GLY A 169 3.81 2.93 -27.42
C GLY A 169 5.23 2.93 -26.85
N ALA A 170 5.83 4.10 -26.66
CA ALA A 170 7.16 4.24 -26.07
C ALA A 170 7.24 3.69 -24.63
N VAL A 171 6.20 3.93 -23.82
CA VAL A 171 6.10 3.37 -22.47
C VAL A 171 5.98 1.84 -22.52
N LYS A 172 5.12 1.32 -23.41
CA LYS A 172 4.94 -0.14 -23.58
C LYS A 172 6.23 -0.82 -24.03
N LEU A 173 6.95 -0.23 -24.99
CA LEU A 173 8.22 -0.75 -25.47
C LEU A 173 9.28 -0.78 -24.36
N ARG A 174 9.37 0.28 -23.55
CA ARG A 174 10.28 0.32 -22.41
C ARG A 174 9.91 -0.75 -21.36
N ASP A 175 8.63 -0.89 -21.03
CA ASP A 175 8.17 -1.90 -20.09
C ASP A 175 8.48 -3.32 -20.60
N GLN A 176 8.31 -3.58 -21.90
CA GLN A 176 8.68 -4.86 -22.53
C GLN A 176 10.19 -5.10 -22.46
N LYS A 177 11.01 -4.08 -22.70
CA LYS A 177 12.47 -4.17 -22.58
C LYS A 177 12.91 -4.47 -21.15
N ASP A 178 12.36 -3.76 -20.16
CA ASP A 178 12.65 -4.01 -18.74
C ASP A 178 12.32 -5.45 -18.33
N LEU A 179 11.17 -5.97 -18.80
CA LEU A 179 10.76 -7.35 -18.55
C LEU A 179 11.65 -8.37 -19.25
N ALA A 180 12.03 -8.11 -20.50
CA ALA A 180 12.95 -8.97 -21.25
C ALA A 180 14.32 -9.05 -20.57
N GLN A 181 14.87 -7.90 -20.15
CA GLN A 181 16.13 -7.84 -19.39
C GLN A 181 16.03 -8.60 -18.07
N SER A 182 14.92 -8.47 -17.35
CA SER A 182 14.68 -9.21 -16.10
C SER A 182 14.61 -10.72 -16.34
N ARG A 183 13.98 -11.15 -17.44
CA ARG A 183 13.89 -12.55 -17.85
C ARG A 183 15.26 -13.12 -18.20
N GLU A 184 16.02 -12.42 -19.03
CA GLU A 184 17.38 -12.81 -19.43
C GLU A 184 18.28 -12.99 -18.20
N LEU A 185 18.24 -12.02 -17.28
CA LEU A 185 19.01 -12.07 -16.05
C LEU A 185 18.62 -13.27 -15.17
N LEU A 186 17.32 -13.55 -15.02
CA LEU A 186 16.84 -14.72 -14.27
C LEU A 186 17.31 -16.04 -14.92
N CYS A 187 17.22 -16.17 -16.24
CA CYS A 187 17.71 -17.35 -16.97
C CYS A 187 19.23 -17.52 -16.82
N LYS A 188 19.98 -16.42 -16.83
CA LYS A 188 21.44 -16.42 -16.67
C LYS A 188 21.87 -16.85 -15.26
N GLN A 189 21.19 -16.36 -14.23
CA GLN A 189 21.52 -16.68 -12.83
C GLN A 189 20.98 -18.04 -12.38
N PHE A 190 19.85 -18.47 -12.93
CA PHE A 190 19.16 -19.68 -12.52
C PHE A 190 18.81 -20.57 -13.74
N PRO A 191 19.82 -21.12 -14.43
CA PRO A 191 19.61 -21.89 -15.66
C PRO A 191 18.79 -23.17 -15.46
N LEU A 192 18.76 -23.73 -14.25
CA LEU A 192 18.01 -24.96 -13.92
C LEU A 192 16.64 -24.67 -13.27
N MET A 193 16.20 -23.41 -13.24
CA MET A 193 14.89 -23.04 -12.69
C MET A 193 13.75 -23.55 -13.59
N PRO A 194 12.69 -24.15 -13.03
CA PRO A 194 11.51 -24.54 -13.81
C PRO A 194 10.88 -23.33 -14.54
N VAL A 195 10.50 -23.52 -15.81
CA VAL A 195 9.90 -22.45 -16.65
C VAL A 195 8.63 -21.87 -15.99
N GLY A 196 7.79 -22.71 -15.39
CA GLY A 196 6.61 -22.24 -14.67
C GLY A 196 6.93 -21.33 -13.47
N SER A 197 8.06 -21.55 -12.79
CA SER A 197 8.53 -20.67 -11.72
C SER A 197 9.05 -19.34 -12.26
N LEU A 198 9.77 -19.36 -13.39
CA LEU A 198 10.25 -18.15 -14.07
C LEU A 198 9.08 -17.20 -14.39
N ASP A 199 8.03 -17.71 -15.03
CA ASP A 199 6.89 -16.88 -15.45
C ASP A 199 6.12 -16.31 -14.25
N VAL A 200 5.92 -17.13 -13.20
CA VAL A 200 5.30 -16.66 -11.95
C VAL A 200 6.12 -15.54 -11.30
N ILE A 201 7.44 -15.69 -11.25
CA ILE A 201 8.33 -14.67 -10.69
C ILE A 201 8.27 -13.38 -11.51
N LEU A 202 8.32 -13.45 -12.84
CA LEU A 202 8.24 -12.28 -13.71
C LEU A 202 6.90 -11.55 -13.53
N HIS A 203 5.79 -12.28 -13.55
CA HIS A 203 4.45 -11.70 -13.44
C HIS A 203 4.16 -11.14 -12.05
N HIS A 204 4.78 -11.70 -11.01
CA HIS A 204 4.56 -11.26 -9.65
C HIS A 204 5.58 -10.20 -9.21
N ALA A 205 6.87 -10.52 -9.20
CA ALA A 205 7.91 -9.66 -8.62
C ALA A 205 8.25 -8.42 -9.45
N PHE A 206 8.09 -8.49 -10.78
CA PHE A 206 8.45 -7.42 -11.73
C PHE A 206 7.23 -6.66 -12.26
N LEU A 207 6.04 -6.89 -11.70
CA LEU A 207 4.82 -6.19 -12.07
C LEU A 207 4.95 -4.67 -11.87
N LYS A 208 4.64 -3.89 -12.90
CA LYS A 208 4.68 -2.42 -12.86
C LYS A 208 3.69 -1.85 -11.85
N GLY A 209 4.11 -0.79 -11.14
CA GLY A 209 3.28 -0.08 -10.16
C GLY A 209 2.99 -0.87 -8.87
N SER A 210 3.63 -2.02 -8.69
CA SER A 210 3.31 -2.97 -7.62
C SER A 210 4.07 -2.73 -6.31
N GLY A 211 5.10 -1.88 -6.33
CA GLY A 211 6.00 -1.63 -5.19
C GLY A 211 6.86 -2.83 -4.78
N ARG A 212 6.94 -3.87 -5.62
CA ARG A 212 7.69 -5.10 -5.34
C ARG A 212 9.16 -4.98 -5.73
N VAL A 213 9.96 -5.93 -5.23
CA VAL A 213 11.42 -5.95 -5.35
C VAL A 213 11.93 -5.76 -6.78
N GLY A 214 11.26 -6.33 -7.79
CA GLY A 214 11.66 -6.21 -9.19
C GLY A 214 11.52 -4.79 -9.78
N ARG A 215 10.84 -3.86 -9.09
CA ARG A 215 10.67 -2.45 -9.51
C ARG A 215 11.33 -1.45 -8.56
N THR A 216 12.07 -1.93 -7.57
CA THR A 216 12.83 -1.06 -6.65
C THR A 216 14.03 -0.45 -7.37
N THR A 217 14.29 0.84 -7.19
CA THR A 217 15.45 1.53 -7.79
C THR A 217 16.71 1.50 -6.92
N THR A 218 16.57 1.18 -5.63
CA THR A 218 17.65 1.21 -4.63
C THR A 218 18.48 -0.09 -4.57
N THR A 219 18.28 -1.02 -5.51
CA THR A 219 18.89 -2.35 -5.48
C THR A 219 19.36 -2.70 -6.89
N SER A 220 20.48 -3.44 -7.01
CA SER A 220 20.95 -3.93 -8.31
C SER A 220 19.99 -4.96 -8.89
N ASP A 221 19.91 -5.06 -10.22
CA ASP A 221 19.00 -5.99 -10.88
C ASP A 221 19.32 -7.46 -10.52
N GLU A 222 20.59 -7.77 -10.34
CA GLU A 222 21.06 -9.07 -9.87
C GLU A 222 20.51 -9.42 -8.49
N ARG A 223 20.58 -8.46 -7.55
CA ARG A 223 20.07 -8.67 -6.20
C ARG A 223 18.55 -8.76 -6.18
N LYS A 224 17.85 -8.03 -7.07
CA LYS A 224 16.39 -8.15 -7.23
C LYS A 224 15.98 -9.54 -7.66
N ALA A 225 16.70 -10.13 -8.63
CA ALA A 225 16.42 -11.47 -9.13
C ALA A 225 16.58 -12.52 -8.02
N ILE A 226 17.68 -12.47 -7.26
CA ILE A 226 17.90 -13.34 -6.10
C ILE A 226 16.75 -13.23 -5.10
N LEU A 227 16.39 -12.01 -4.70
CA LEU A 227 15.32 -11.78 -3.72
C LEU A 227 13.95 -12.25 -4.23
N ALA A 228 13.69 -12.08 -5.53
CA ALA A 228 12.45 -12.53 -6.15
C ALA A 228 12.34 -14.07 -6.17
N VAL A 229 13.44 -14.74 -6.52
CA VAL A 229 13.55 -16.21 -6.51
C VAL A 229 13.43 -16.76 -5.09
N GLU A 230 14.17 -16.22 -4.13
CA GLU A 230 14.09 -16.63 -2.72
C GLU A 230 12.67 -16.46 -2.15
N ALA A 231 12.00 -15.35 -2.50
CA ALA A 231 10.61 -15.14 -2.10
C ALA A 231 9.69 -16.20 -2.71
N HIS A 232 9.81 -16.48 -4.01
CA HIS A 232 9.01 -17.51 -4.69
C HIS A 232 9.25 -18.90 -4.09
N ILE A 233 10.51 -19.30 -3.92
CA ILE A 233 10.89 -20.57 -3.28
C ILE A 233 10.27 -20.66 -1.90
N ARG A 234 10.43 -19.64 -1.06
CA ARG A 234 9.86 -19.61 0.29
C ARG A 234 8.35 -19.87 0.28
N HIS A 235 7.60 -19.18 -0.58
CA HIS A 235 6.13 -19.30 -0.58
C HIS A 235 5.62 -20.57 -1.27
N MET A 236 6.33 -21.10 -2.27
CA MET A 236 5.83 -22.19 -3.13
C MET A 236 6.45 -23.55 -2.86
N HIS A 237 7.70 -23.58 -2.40
CA HIS A 237 8.51 -24.79 -2.29
C HIS A 237 8.92 -25.14 -0.85
N THR A 238 8.42 -24.39 0.14
CA THR A 238 8.71 -24.66 1.57
C THR A 238 7.43 -24.67 2.40
N PRO A 239 7.45 -25.22 3.64
CA PRO A 239 6.30 -25.19 4.54
C PRO A 239 6.02 -23.80 5.15
N TYR A 240 6.66 -22.72 4.67
CA TYR A 240 6.50 -21.36 5.19
C TYR A 240 5.03 -20.94 5.39
N GLU A 241 4.16 -21.18 4.40
CA GLU A 241 2.73 -20.86 4.50
C GLU A 241 2.00 -21.68 5.57
N ILE A 242 2.46 -22.90 5.84
CA ILE A 242 1.91 -23.75 6.91
C ILE A 242 2.33 -23.18 8.27
N LEU A 243 3.61 -22.82 8.44
CA LEU A 243 4.14 -22.23 9.67
C LEU A 243 3.41 -20.93 10.03
N LEU A 244 3.13 -20.08 9.03
CA LEU A 244 2.33 -18.86 9.24
C LEU A 244 0.90 -19.17 9.69
N ARG A 245 0.25 -20.19 9.09
CA ARG A 245 -1.09 -20.61 9.51
C ARG A 245 -1.13 -21.19 10.92
N GLN A 246 -0.03 -21.81 11.36
CA GLN A 246 0.15 -22.31 12.73
C GLN A 246 0.44 -21.20 13.74
N GLY A 247 0.50 -19.94 13.31
CA GLY A 247 0.70 -18.78 14.18
C GLY A 247 2.16 -18.42 14.46
N LYS A 248 3.11 -19.06 13.77
CA LYS A 248 4.53 -18.71 13.90
C LYS A 248 4.77 -17.29 13.37
N SER A 249 5.66 -16.55 14.03
CA SER A 249 6.05 -15.22 13.57
C SER A 249 6.69 -15.30 12.18
N ARG A 250 6.61 -14.22 11.40
CA ARG A 250 7.20 -14.20 10.05
C ARG A 250 8.72 -14.41 10.09
N ASP A 251 9.39 -13.85 11.08
CA ASP A 251 10.85 -13.92 11.17
C ASP A 251 11.31 -15.30 11.61
N ASP A 252 10.60 -15.93 12.54
CA ASP A 252 10.92 -17.31 12.94
C ASP A 252 10.60 -18.31 11.82
N ALA A 253 9.49 -18.10 11.10
CA ALA A 253 9.15 -18.92 9.94
C ALA A 253 10.17 -18.75 8.80
N ARG A 254 10.70 -17.54 8.59
CA ARG A 254 11.79 -17.29 7.61
C ARG A 254 13.07 -17.98 8.00
N LYS A 255 13.47 -17.92 9.28
CA LYS A 255 14.68 -18.59 9.78
C LYS A 255 14.58 -20.11 9.62
N GLU A 256 13.43 -20.69 9.94
CA GLU A 256 13.21 -22.15 9.87
C GLU A 256 13.32 -22.70 8.45
N VAL A 257 12.80 -21.98 7.45
CA VAL A 257 12.84 -22.43 6.05
C VAL A 257 14.10 -21.97 5.30
N TRP A 258 14.98 -21.20 5.93
CA TRP A 258 16.10 -20.53 5.26
C TRP A 258 17.01 -21.52 4.54
N GLU A 259 17.46 -22.57 5.23
CA GLU A 259 18.34 -23.59 4.63
C GLU A 259 17.71 -24.28 3.42
N MET A 260 16.40 -24.59 3.49
CA MET A 260 15.65 -25.17 2.37
C MET A 260 15.55 -24.20 1.18
N VAL A 261 15.32 -22.92 1.45
CA VAL A 261 15.31 -21.89 0.40
C VAL A 261 16.67 -21.81 -0.29
N GLN A 262 17.75 -21.81 0.48
CA GLN A 262 19.11 -21.72 -0.05
C GLN A 262 19.50 -22.95 -0.86
N ALA A 263 19.15 -24.15 -0.40
CA ALA A 263 19.41 -25.39 -1.11
C ALA A 263 18.73 -25.40 -2.50
N ILE A 264 17.44 -25.05 -2.56
CA ILE A 264 16.71 -24.99 -3.83
C ILE A 264 17.28 -23.89 -4.74
N ARG A 265 17.61 -22.72 -4.17
CA ARG A 265 18.20 -21.61 -4.93
C ARG A 265 19.54 -22.02 -5.57
N MET A 266 20.42 -22.70 -4.84
CA MET A 266 21.70 -23.19 -5.37
C MET A 266 21.50 -24.28 -6.43
N ALA A 267 20.52 -25.17 -6.23
CA ALA A 267 20.16 -26.15 -7.24
C ALA A 267 19.69 -25.48 -8.54
N TRP A 268 18.84 -24.45 -8.46
CA TRP A 268 18.39 -23.68 -9.64
C TRP A 268 19.52 -22.91 -10.30
N ALA A 269 20.52 -22.45 -9.54
CA ALA A 269 21.72 -21.80 -10.04
C ALA A 269 22.73 -22.77 -10.69
N GLY A 270 22.49 -24.09 -10.65
CA GLY A 270 23.45 -25.10 -11.15
C GLY A 270 24.68 -25.29 -10.25
N GLN A 271 24.64 -24.79 -9.01
CA GLN A 271 25.75 -24.84 -8.04
C GLN A 271 25.65 -26.03 -7.08
N GLY A 272 24.73 -26.97 -7.33
CA GLY A 272 24.50 -28.12 -6.47
C GLY A 272 25.55 -29.21 -6.63
N HIS A 273 26.63 -29.16 -5.85
CA HIS A 273 27.49 -30.32 -5.63
C HIS A 273 26.93 -31.13 -4.44
N GLY A 274 26.21 -32.22 -4.71
CA GLY A 274 26.08 -33.33 -3.76
C GLY A 274 24.95 -33.34 -2.73
N VAL A 275 23.88 -32.54 -2.85
CA VAL A 275 22.66 -32.78 -2.06
C VAL A 275 21.53 -33.13 -3.02
N GLN A 276 21.28 -34.43 -3.19
CA GLN A 276 20.06 -34.94 -3.81
C GLN A 276 18.89 -34.41 -2.99
N PRO A 277 18.00 -33.56 -3.54
CA PRO A 277 16.79 -33.19 -2.83
C PRO A 277 15.93 -34.44 -2.80
N ALA A 278 15.85 -35.09 -1.63
CA ALA A 278 14.87 -36.13 -1.38
C ALA A 278 13.49 -35.59 -1.74
N LEU A 279 12.97 -36.04 -2.89
CA LEU A 279 11.59 -35.97 -3.36
C LEU A 279 10.77 -34.85 -2.73
N LEU A 280 10.95 -33.61 -3.21
CA LEU A 280 10.00 -32.56 -2.91
C LEU A 280 8.67 -32.91 -3.61
N PRO A 281 7.55 -33.01 -2.87
CA PRO A 281 6.26 -33.29 -3.48
C PRO A 281 5.86 -32.08 -4.33
N VAL A 282 6.05 -32.21 -5.64
CA VAL A 282 5.43 -31.34 -6.63
C VAL A 282 3.93 -31.45 -6.37
N ARG A 283 3.33 -30.39 -5.85
CA ARG A 283 1.87 -30.27 -5.79
C ARG A 283 1.35 -30.18 -7.22
N SER A 284 1.03 -31.31 -7.83
CA SER A 284 0.18 -31.35 -9.01
C SER A 284 -1.19 -30.81 -8.61
N ARG A 285 -1.62 -29.73 -9.24
CA ARG A 285 -3.01 -29.27 -9.15
C ARG A 285 -3.86 -30.26 -9.94
N THR A 286 -4.54 -31.16 -9.26
CA THR A 286 -5.68 -31.86 -9.86
C THR A 286 -6.84 -30.87 -9.91
N ASN A 287 -7.13 -30.37 -11.12
CA ASN A 287 -8.44 -29.79 -11.43
C ASN A 287 -9.41 -30.97 -11.51
N SER A 288 -10.19 -31.21 -10.46
CA SER A 288 -11.40 -32.02 -10.55
C SER A 288 -12.55 -31.06 -10.87
N ALA A 289 -12.96 -31.06 -12.13
CA ALA A 289 -14.26 -30.57 -12.56
C ALA A 289 -15.16 -31.79 -12.72
N GLU A 290 -16.19 -31.86 -11.88
CA GLU A 290 -17.45 -32.56 -12.12
C GLU A 290 -18.57 -31.62 -11.64
#